data_AF-A0A377M1D1-F1
#
_entry.id   AF-A0A377M1D1-F1
#
_cell.length_a   1.000
_cell.length_b   1.000
_cell.length_c   1.000
_cell.angle_alpha   90.00
_cell.angle_beta   90.00
_cell.angle_gamma   90.00
#
_symmetry.space_group_name_H-M   'P 1'
#
loop_
_entity.id
_entity.type
_entity.pdbx_description
1 polymer ?
#
loop_
_entity_poly.entity_id
_entity_poly.type
_entity_poly.pdbx_seq_one_letter_code
_entity_poly.pdbx_strand_id
1 'polypeptide(L)' 'MSPCSRLTNSFGVTESTLKSREEAFNLAKRQFETGYSSRLELMQSDSELRATRAQVPLLQHQIAQQEECPESAAGQ' A
#
# COMPACT_ATOMS: atom_id res chain seq x y z
N MET A 1 -24.06 -2.34 3.85
CA MET A 1 -22.81 -1.57 3.77
C MET A 1 -22.93 -0.57 2.65
N SER A 2 -22.80 0.71 2.96
CA SER A 2 -22.82 1.77 1.96
C SER A 2 -21.59 1.68 1.06
N PRO A 3 -21.68 2.10 -0.22
CA PRO A 3 -20.56 2.03 -1.16
C PRO A 3 -19.29 2.74 -0.64
N CYS A 4 -19.44 3.88 0.05
CA CYS A 4 -18.30 4.57 0.66
C CYS A 4 -17.58 3.74 1.74
N SER A 5 -18.29 3.07 2.65
CA SER A 5 -17.65 2.29 3.72
C SER A 5 -16.79 1.14 3.17
N ARG A 6 -17.12 0.65 1.96
CA ARG A 6 -16.28 -0.34 1.26
C ARG A 6 -14.99 0.28 0.73
N LEU A 7 -15.06 1.48 0.16
CA LEU A 7 -13.88 2.19 -0.35
C LEU A 7 -12.91 2.57 0.77
N THR A 8 -13.39 3.10 1.89
CA THR A 8 -12.55 3.40 3.07
C THR A 8 -11.88 2.15 3.63
N ASN A 9 -12.60 1.03 3.72
CA ASN A 9 -12.03 -0.24 4.14
C ASN A 9 -10.96 -0.74 3.15
N SER A 10 -11.24 -0.71 1.85
CA SER A 10 -10.27 -1.08 0.80
C SER A 10 -9.03 -0.19 0.83
N PHE A 11 -9.20 1.10 1.12
CA PHE A 11 -8.09 2.03 1.31
C PHE A 11 -7.23 1.67 2.53
N GLY A 12 -7.84 1.43 3.69
CA GLY A 12 -7.11 0.99 4.89
C GLY A 12 -6.34 -0.34 4.69
N VAL A 13 -6.94 -1.31 3.98
CA VAL A 13 -6.23 -2.56 3.61
C VAL A 13 -5.07 -2.29 2.66
N THR A 14 -5.24 -1.37 1.70
CA THR A 14 -4.19 -1.02 0.73
C THR A 14 -3.02 -0.31 1.39
N GLU A 15 -3.29 0.61 2.32
CA GLU A 15 -2.27 1.31 3.13
C GLU A 15 -1.48 0.32 4.00
N SER A 16 -2.18 -0.60 4.70
CA SER A 16 -1.52 -1.65 5.49
C SER A 16 -0.65 -2.55 4.62
N THR A 17 -1.17 -2.94 3.44
CA THR A 17 -0.42 -3.74 2.46
C THR A 17 0.81 -2.98 1.96
N LEU A 18 0.68 -1.68 1.67
CA LEU A 18 1.79 -0.83 1.25
C LEU A 18 2.92 -0.86 2.28
N LYS A 19 2.59 -0.66 3.56
CA LYS A 19 3.57 -0.73 4.64
C LYS A 19 4.29 -2.08 4.70
N SER A 20 3.55 -3.19 4.60
CA SER A 20 4.17 -4.52 4.57
C SER A 20 5.09 -4.72 3.35
N ARG A 21 4.75 -4.16 2.19
CA ARG A 21 5.64 -4.21 1.00
C ARG A 21 6.89 -3.36 1.17
N GLU A 22 6.82 -2.23 1.86
CA GLU A 22 7.98 -1.41 2.19
C GLU A 22 8.94 -2.15 3.14
N GLU A 23 8.39 -2.79 4.17
CA GLU A 23 9.16 -3.62 5.10
C GLU A 23 9.82 -4.80 4.38
N ALA A 24 9.09 -5.48 3.47
CA ALA A 24 9.61 -6.57 2.66
C ALA A 24 10.75 -6.11 1.73
N PHE A 25 10.58 -4.98 1.03
CA PHE A 25 11.63 -4.41 0.19
C PHE A 25 12.88 -4.04 1.00
N ASN A 26 12.72 -3.42 2.17
CA ASN A 26 13.84 -3.08 3.05
C ASN A 26 14.57 -4.32 3.56
N LEU A 27 13.86 -5.41 3.85
CA LEU A 27 14.46 -6.68 4.21
C LEU A 27 15.19 -7.32 3.02
N ALA A 28 14.59 -7.35 1.83
CA ALA A 28 15.21 -7.89 0.62
C ALA A 28 16.48 -7.10 0.24
N LYS A 29 16.45 -5.77 0.37
CA LYS A 29 17.60 -4.90 0.16
C LYS A 29 18.76 -5.25 1.08
N ARG A 30 18.51 -5.41 2.39
CA ARG A 30 19.53 -5.81 3.36
C ARG A 30 20.12 -7.18 3.05
N GLN A 31 19.29 -8.16 2.66
CA GLN A 31 19.77 -9.49 2.28
C GLN A 31 20.61 -9.45 0.99
N PHE A 32 20.25 -8.61 0.02
CA PHE A 32 21.03 -8.44 -1.19
C PHE A 32 22.39 -7.77 -0.90
N GLU A 33 22.40 -6.73 -0.07
CA GLU A 33 23.62 -6.00 0.33
C GLU A 33 24.61 -6.89 1.09
N THR A 34 24.13 -7.88 1.84
CA THR A 34 24.98 -8.88 2.52
C THR A 34 25.30 -10.11 1.66
N GLY A 35 24.78 -10.18 0.43
CA GLY A 35 24.96 -11.30 -0.50
C GLY A 35 24.15 -12.56 -0.14
N TYR A 36 23.21 -12.47 0.79
CA TYR A 36 22.34 -13.58 1.21
C TYR A 36 21.18 -13.83 0.23
N SER A 37 20.80 -12.85 -0.59
CA SER A 37 19.79 -12.98 -1.64
C SER A 37 20.25 -12.44 -2.99
N SER A 38 19.53 -12.80 -4.05
CA SER A 38 19.86 -12.40 -5.42
C SER A 38 19.32 -11.02 -5.80
N ARG A 39 19.93 -10.40 -6.82
CA ARG A 39 19.41 -9.16 -7.42
C ARG A 39 17.98 -9.31 -7.95
N LEU A 40 17.63 -10.50 -8.44
CA LEU A 40 16.30 -10.80 -8.96
C LEU A 40 15.24 -10.66 -7.86
N GLU A 41 15.49 -11.22 -6.68
CA GLU A 41 14.58 -11.12 -5.53
C GLU A 41 14.38 -9.67 -5.08
N LEU A 42 15.45 -8.86 -5.05
CA LEU A 42 15.34 -7.42 -4.78
C LEU A 42 14.43 -6.72 -5.81
N MET A 43 14.61 -7.02 -7.10
CA MET A 43 13.79 -6.44 -8.17
C MET A 43 12.33 -6.89 -8.12
N GLN A 44 12.07 -8.13 -7.67
CA GLN A 44 10.72 -8.63 -7.46
C GLN A 44 10.03 -7.85 -6.33
N SER A 45 10.65 -7.72 -5.15
CA SER A 45 10.08 -6.94 -4.04
C SER A 45 9.87 -5.47 -4.39
N ASP A 46 10.79 -4.86 -5.13
CA ASP A 46 10.66 -3.50 -5.66
C ASP A 46 9.47 -3.35 -6.62
N SER A 47 9.25 -4.33 -7.49
CA SER A 47 8.13 -4.34 -8.43
C SER A 47 6.78 -4.47 -7.71
N GLU A 48 6.70 -5.34 -6.70
CA GLU A 48 5.51 -5.47 -5.85
C GLU A 48 5.21 -4.17 -5.10
N LEU A 49 6.23 -3.54 -4.52
CA LEU A 49 6.08 -2.27 -3.81
C LEU A 49 5.55 -1.16 -4.74
N ARG A 50 6.13 -1.03 -5.95
CA ARG A 50 5.62 -0.07 -6.95
C ARG A 50 4.18 -0.36 -7.35
N ALA A 51 3.83 -1.63 -7.56
CA ALA A 51 2.48 -2.03 -7.93
C ALA A 51 1.46 -1.70 -6.83
N THR A 52 1.80 -1.87 -5.56
CA THR A 52 0.94 -1.47 -4.44
C THR A 52 0.83 0.04 -4.32
N ARG A 53 1.94 0.78 -4.44
CA ARG A 53 1.94 2.26 -4.41
C ARG A 53 1.05 2.87 -5.49
N ALA A 54 1.01 2.27 -6.67
CA ALA A 54 0.19 2.76 -7.78
C ALA A 54 -1.33 2.66 -7.52
N GLN A 55 -1.77 1.83 -6.55
CA GLN A 55 -3.19 1.65 -6.23
C GLN A 55 -3.73 2.74 -5.30
N VAL A 56 -2.87 3.36 -4.48
CA VAL A 56 -3.27 4.36 -3.48
C VAL A 56 -3.96 5.59 -4.10
N PRO A 57 -3.41 6.25 -5.15
CA PRO A 57 -4.03 7.45 -5.71
C PRO A 57 -5.41 7.18 -6.34
N LEU A 58 -5.58 5.99 -6.92
CA LEU A 58 -6.84 5.60 -7.53
C LEU A 58 -7.94 5.46 -6.45
N LEU A 59 -7.64 4.83 -5.32
CA LEU A 59 -8.59 4.68 -4.22
C LEU A 59 -8.88 6.02 -3.54
N GLN A 60 -7.86 6.87 -3.32
CA GLN A 60 -8.05 8.22 -2.79
C GLN A 60 -8.97 9.05 -3.68
N HIS A 61 -8.76 9.00 -5.00
CA HIS A 61 -9.62 9.68 -5.95
C HIS A 61 -11.06 9.13 -5.88
N GLN A 62 -11.25 7.81 -5.85
CA GLN A 62 -12.58 7.21 -5.74
C GLN A 62 -13.31 7.60 -4.45
N ILE A 63 -12.59 7.67 -3.33
CA ILE A 63 -13.15 8.15 -2.05
C ILE A 63 -13.58 9.60 -2.21
N ALA A 64 -12.69 10.48 -2.67
CA ALA A 64 -12.96 11.90 -2.85
C ALA A 64 -14.13 12.20 -3.81
N GLN A 65 -14.28 11.41 -4.88
CA GLN A 65 -15.41 11.54 -5.81
C GLN A 65 -16.74 11.04 -5.24
N GLN A 66 -16.70 10.24 -4.17
CA GLN A 66 -17.89 9.72 -3.49
C GLN A 66 -18.26 10.58 -2.26
N GLU A 67 -17.53 11.66 -1.98
CA GLU A 67 -17.74 12.48 -0.79
C GLU A 67 -18.98 13.38 -0.93
N GLU A 68 -20.05 13.14 -0.19
CA GLU A 68 -20.21 13.45 1.24
C GLU A 68 -19.79 12.36 2.26
N CYS A 69 -18.55 11.88 2.23
CA CYS A 69 -18.09 10.82 3.12
C CYS A 69 -16.90 11.31 3.92
N PRO A 70 -17.14 12.17 4.94
CA PRO A 70 -16.07 12.80 5.67
C PRO A 70 -15.20 11.77 6.38
N GLU A 71 -13.90 11.88 6.13
CA GLU A 71 -12.82 11.24 6.89
C GLU A 71 -12.64 11.92 8.26
N SER A 72 -13.69 11.92 9.09
CA SER A 72 -13.61 12.42 10.48
C SER A 72 -14.01 11.33 11.48
N ALA A 73 -13.17 10.30 11.61
CA ALA A 73 -13.21 9.39 12.77
C ALA A 73 -11.84 8.72 13.07
N ALA A 74 -10.72 9.31 12.64
CA ALA A 74 -9.38 8.91 13.04
C ALA A 74 -8.69 10.08 13.75
N GLY A 75 -9.20 10.42 14.94
CA GLY A 75 -8.75 11.58 15.71
C GLY A 75 -9.56 11.79 16.98
N GLN A 76 -9.68 10.74 17.80
CA GLN A 76 -9.82 10.72 19.27
C GLN A 76 -9.91 9.27 19.76
#